data_AF-A0A0J8DX04-F1
#
_entry.id   AF-A0A0J8DX04-F1
#
_cell.length_a   1.000
_cell.length_b   1.000
_cell.length_c   1.000
_cell.angle_alpha   90.00
_cell.angle_beta   90.00
_cell.angle_gamma   90.00
#
_symmetry.space_group_name_H-M   'P 1'
#
loop_
_entity.id
_entity.type
_entity.pdbx_description
1 polymer ?
#
loop_
_entity_poly.entity_id
_entity_poly.type
_entity_poly.pdbx_seq_one_letter_code
_entity_poly.pdbx_strand_id
1 'polypeptide(L)'
;MRGANLKLQSAINMKFIIFCFVFICLAFLIVRSSFSSSSENSKETLMSYVKTQNCPCNKIPPSLSDTIIHYATSNITPQQTAKEISVTERILRRKSPSNFLVFGLGRDSLMWASLNHGGRTVFLEENEGWISEIKAQFPTLESYLATYDTKVRHSDDLMTSAVKSEECSNVVDPRKSECNLALKSLPNEIYEIEWDLIMVDAPTGYHDEAPGRMSAIYTAGLMGRNREVGETDVFVHDVNRVVEDKFSMEFLCEGYMIQQEGRLRHFTIPSHKARRGRPFCPPPKPNST
;
A
#
# COMPACT_ATOMS: atom_id res chain seq x y z
N MET A 1 69.42 -47.97 -12.80
CA MET A 1 70.19 -46.84 -12.25
C MET A 1 69.51 -45.53 -12.65
N ARG A 2 69.46 -44.56 -11.72
CA ARG A 2 68.81 -43.22 -11.79
C ARG A 2 67.28 -43.28 -11.66
N GLY A 3 66.59 -42.40 -10.93
CA GLY A 3 66.97 -41.05 -10.49
C GLY A 3 66.53 -40.71 -9.06
N ALA A 4 67.14 -39.62 -8.57
CA ALA A 4 67.16 -39.15 -7.21
C ALA A 4 65.91 -38.33 -6.81
N ASN A 5 65.69 -38.32 -5.49
CA ASN A 5 64.69 -37.54 -4.75
C ASN A 5 64.80 -36.02 -4.97
N LEU A 6 63.65 -35.40 -5.25
CA LEU A 6 63.40 -33.97 -4.98
C LEU A 6 62.09 -33.86 -4.18
N LYS A 7 62.20 -33.80 -2.85
CA LYS A 7 61.14 -33.33 -1.96
C LYS A 7 61.74 -32.36 -0.95
N LEU A 8 61.97 -31.11 -1.36
CA LEU A 8 62.17 -30.01 -0.42
C LEU A 8 61.91 -28.64 -1.06
N GLN A 9 60.66 -28.36 -1.48
CA GLN A 9 60.27 -26.99 -1.86
C GLN A 9 58.78 -26.64 -1.69
N SER A 10 57.95 -27.52 -1.13
CA SER A 10 56.50 -27.29 -1.00
C SER A 10 56.05 -26.82 0.39
N ALA A 11 56.74 -27.23 1.46
CA ALA A 11 56.30 -26.93 2.83
C ALA A 11 56.54 -25.48 3.27
N ILE A 12 57.53 -24.79 2.69
CA ILE A 12 57.86 -23.40 3.03
C ILE A 12 56.80 -22.44 2.45
N ASN A 13 56.28 -22.73 1.25
CA ASN A 13 55.23 -21.92 0.63
C ASN A 13 53.89 -22.01 1.38
N MET A 14 53.51 -23.19 1.88
CA MET A 14 52.23 -23.32 2.58
C MET A 14 52.20 -22.55 3.91
N LYS A 15 53.30 -22.57 4.67
CA LYS A 15 53.40 -21.79 5.93
C LYS A 15 53.41 -20.29 5.68
N PHE A 16 54.04 -19.83 4.60
CA PHE A 16 54.06 -18.42 4.21
C PHE A 16 52.67 -17.94 3.78
N ILE A 17 51.92 -18.76 3.02
CA ILE A 17 50.55 -18.46 2.61
C ILE A 17 49.62 -18.37 3.83
N ILE A 18 49.73 -19.30 4.79
CA ILE A 18 48.92 -19.26 6.02
C ILE A 18 49.27 -18.03 6.86
N PHE A 19 50.56 -17.68 6.97
CA PHE A 19 50.98 -16.48 7.69
C PHE A 19 50.44 -15.21 7.04
N CYS A 20 50.51 -15.09 5.70
CA CYS A 20 49.93 -13.97 4.97
C CYS A 20 48.41 -13.89 5.14
N PHE A 21 47.70 -15.03 5.12
CA PHE A 21 46.25 -15.06 5.32
C PHE A 21 45.86 -14.60 6.74
N VAL A 22 46.56 -15.09 7.77
CA VAL A 22 46.34 -14.65 9.16
C VAL A 22 46.65 -13.17 9.34
N PHE A 23 47.72 -12.66 8.71
CA PHE A 23 48.08 -11.25 8.77
C PHE A 23 47.05 -10.36 8.08
N ILE A 24 46.50 -10.79 6.93
CA ILE A 24 45.41 -10.09 6.23
C ILE A 24 44.12 -10.12 7.07
N CYS A 25 43.78 -11.24 7.71
CA CYS A 25 42.62 -11.31 8.61
C CYS A 25 42.78 -10.41 9.83
N LEU A 26 43.96 -10.35 10.45
CA LEU A 26 44.26 -9.44 11.55
C LEU A 26 44.21 -7.97 11.11
N ALA A 27 44.75 -7.64 9.93
CA ALA A 27 44.64 -6.30 9.37
C ALA A 27 43.17 -5.91 9.10
N PHE A 28 42.35 -6.84 8.60
CA PHE A 28 40.90 -6.63 8.42
C PHE A 28 40.18 -6.39 9.75
N LEU A 29 40.55 -7.12 10.81
CA LEU A 29 39.98 -6.90 12.15
C LEU A 29 40.37 -5.54 12.73
N ILE A 30 41.62 -5.10 12.52
CA ILE A 30 42.10 -3.79 12.97
C ILE A 30 41.42 -2.64 12.19
N VAL A 31 41.26 -2.77 10.87
CA VAL A 31 40.52 -1.78 10.06
C VAL A 31 39.05 -1.73 10.45
N ARG A 32 38.45 -2.88 10.83
CA ARG A 32 37.07 -2.94 11.32
C ARG A 32 36.90 -2.35 12.72
N SER A 33 37.92 -2.45 13.58
CA SER A 33 37.91 -1.78 14.90
C SER A 33 38.22 -0.29 14.84
N SER A 34 38.92 0.17 13.80
CA SER A 34 39.27 1.60 13.62
C SER A 34 38.21 2.39 12.85
N PHE A 35 37.12 1.76 12.41
CA PHE A 35 35.95 2.40 11.79
C PHE A 35 34.74 2.49 12.73
N SER A 36 34.95 2.47 14.04
CA SER A 36 33.97 2.94 15.02
C SER A 36 34.25 4.39 15.40
N SER A 37 33.90 5.33 14.52
CA SER A 37 33.69 6.73 14.92
C SER A 37 32.23 6.92 15.33
N SER A 38 32.02 6.97 16.64
CA SER A 38 31.14 7.91 17.35
C SER A 38 29.80 8.30 16.69
N SER A 39 28.72 7.62 17.11
CA SER A 39 27.44 8.29 17.43
C SER A 39 26.63 7.45 18.44
N GLU A 40 27.24 7.16 19.60
CA GLU A 40 26.50 6.74 20.78
C GLU A 40 26.14 7.97 21.60
N ASN A 41 24.88 8.43 21.45
CA ASN A 41 24.12 9.06 22.54
C ASN A 41 22.62 9.29 22.24
N SER A 42 22.04 8.69 21.20
CA SER A 42 20.62 8.88 20.87
C SER A 42 19.79 7.59 20.82
N LYS A 43 20.41 6.40 20.91
CA LYS A 43 19.71 5.11 20.76
C LYS A 43 19.25 4.46 22.07
N GLU A 44 19.92 4.69 23.19
CA GLU A 44 19.47 4.15 24.50
C GLU A 44 18.23 4.88 25.04
N THR A 45 18.07 6.17 24.76
CA THR A 45 16.90 6.95 25.21
C THR A 45 15.60 6.56 24.46
N LEU A 46 15.69 6.11 23.21
CA LEU A 46 14.51 5.68 22.44
C LEU A 46 14.07 4.24 22.80
N MET A 47 15.03 3.37 23.11
CA MET A 47 14.74 1.98 23.48
C MET A 47 14.19 1.85 24.91
N SER A 48 14.47 2.82 25.78
CA SER A 48 13.80 2.98 27.08
C SER A 48 12.38 3.55 26.97
N TYR A 49 12.05 4.28 25.90
CA TYR A 49 10.70 4.84 25.71
C TYR A 49 9.73 3.80 25.13
N VAL A 50 10.23 2.85 24.33
CA VAL A 50 9.40 1.80 23.71
C VAL A 50 9.17 0.60 24.64
N LYS A 51 9.98 0.42 25.69
CA LYS A 51 9.91 -0.76 26.57
C LYS A 51 9.09 -0.59 27.86
N THR A 52 8.42 0.55 28.02
CA THR A 52 7.45 0.77 29.11
C THR A 52 6.21 1.45 28.56
N GLN A 53 5.24 0.65 28.08
CA GLN A 53 3.82 0.78 28.41
C GLN A 53 3.10 -0.50 27.99
N ASN A 54 3.26 -1.55 28.80
CA ASN A 54 2.23 -2.56 28.96
C ASN A 54 1.12 -1.97 29.85
N CYS A 55 0.57 -0.84 29.43
CA CYS A 55 -0.53 -0.17 30.11
C CYS A 55 -1.79 -0.62 29.39
N PRO A 56 -2.72 -1.36 30.03
CA PRO A 56 -4.08 -1.44 29.53
C PRO A 56 -4.65 -0.02 29.70
N CYS A 57 -4.41 0.82 28.72
CA CYS A 57 -4.87 2.20 28.74
C CYS A 57 -6.37 2.15 28.47
N ASN A 58 -7.17 2.01 29.53
CA ASN A 58 -8.64 2.02 29.47
C ASN A 58 -9.21 3.39 29.08
N LYS A 59 -8.37 4.31 28.58
CA LYS A 59 -8.76 5.65 28.16
C LYS A 59 -9.00 5.65 26.65
N ILE A 60 -10.07 6.31 26.24
CA ILE A 60 -10.37 6.54 24.83
C ILE A 60 -9.20 7.31 24.22
N PRO A 61 -8.62 6.86 23.08
CA PRO A 61 -7.58 7.61 22.40
C PRO A 61 -8.06 9.02 22.04
N PRO A 62 -7.23 10.08 22.19
CA PRO A 62 -7.62 11.44 21.85
C PRO A 62 -8.20 11.55 20.44
N SER A 63 -7.58 10.89 19.45
CA SER A 63 -8.08 10.86 18.06
C SER A 63 -9.52 10.33 17.95
N LEU A 64 -9.86 9.30 18.73
CA LEU A 64 -11.21 8.73 18.77
C LEU A 64 -12.18 9.67 19.49
N SER A 65 -11.75 10.30 20.59
CA SER A 65 -12.55 11.32 21.28
C SER A 65 -12.88 12.50 20.37
N ASP A 66 -11.88 13.03 19.66
CA ASP A 66 -12.04 14.15 18.72
C ASP A 66 -12.97 13.77 17.57
N THR A 67 -12.86 12.54 17.07
CA THR A 67 -13.76 11.98 16.05
C THR A 67 -15.21 11.92 16.53
N ILE A 68 -15.43 11.41 17.75
CA ILE A 68 -16.78 11.34 18.35
C ILE A 68 -17.36 12.74 18.49
N ILE A 69 -16.60 13.69 19.04
CA ILE A 69 -17.06 15.08 19.21
C ILE A 69 -17.36 15.72 17.85
N HIS A 70 -16.47 15.56 16.88
CA HIS A 70 -16.65 16.10 15.53
C HIS A 70 -17.98 15.62 14.91
N TYR A 71 -18.20 14.32 14.80
CA TYR A 71 -19.41 13.81 14.15
C TYR A 71 -20.69 13.93 15.01
N ALA A 72 -20.58 13.96 16.34
CA ALA A 72 -21.74 14.20 17.20
C ALA A 72 -22.23 15.65 17.14
N THR A 73 -21.37 16.60 16.78
CA THR A 73 -21.68 18.04 16.73
C THR A 73 -21.77 18.60 15.31
N SER A 74 -21.36 17.84 14.31
CA SER A 74 -21.38 18.26 12.91
C SER A 74 -22.76 18.12 12.28
N ASN A 75 -23.19 19.12 11.52
CA ASN A 75 -24.41 19.05 10.70
C ASN A 75 -24.17 18.38 9.34
N ILE A 76 -23.04 17.71 9.20
CA ILE A 76 -22.58 17.16 7.94
C ILE A 76 -22.48 15.65 8.07
N THR A 77 -23.23 14.95 7.23
CA THR A 77 -23.17 13.50 7.10
C THR A 77 -22.13 13.08 6.06
N PRO A 78 -21.31 12.05 6.34
CA PRO A 78 -20.54 11.34 5.32
C PRO A 78 -21.39 10.90 4.11
N GLN A 79 -20.76 10.78 2.94
CA GLN A 79 -21.44 10.33 1.72
C GLN A 79 -21.87 8.86 1.79
N GLN A 80 -21.07 8.02 2.48
CA GLN A 80 -21.36 6.61 2.66
C GLN A 80 -22.41 6.40 3.75
N THR A 81 -23.35 5.49 3.51
CA THR A 81 -24.35 5.11 4.53
C THR A 81 -23.73 4.29 5.65
N ALA A 82 -24.39 4.20 6.81
CA ALA A 82 -23.93 3.36 7.91
C ALA A 82 -23.74 1.88 7.49
N LYS A 83 -24.58 1.36 6.58
CA LYS A 83 -24.44 -0.01 6.05
C LYS A 83 -23.20 -0.15 5.18
N GLU A 84 -22.97 0.80 4.27
CA GLU A 84 -21.75 0.86 3.43
C GLU A 84 -20.50 0.92 4.33
N ILE A 85 -20.46 1.85 5.30
CA ILE A 85 -19.34 2.01 6.24
C ILE A 85 -19.07 0.72 7.03
N SER A 86 -20.13 0.01 7.43
CA SER A 86 -20.01 -1.23 8.22
C SER A 86 -19.24 -2.33 7.50
N VAL A 87 -19.15 -2.30 6.16
CA VAL A 87 -18.37 -3.26 5.38
C VAL A 87 -16.89 -3.11 5.67
N THR A 88 -16.36 -1.90 5.49
CA THR A 88 -14.96 -1.57 5.74
C THR A 88 -14.61 -1.65 7.22
N GLU A 89 -15.51 -1.17 8.10
CA GLU A 89 -15.33 -1.27 9.56
C GLU A 89 -15.15 -2.72 10.02
N ARG A 90 -15.91 -3.68 9.51
CA ARG A 90 -15.76 -5.10 9.89
C ARG A 90 -14.38 -5.66 9.53
N ILE A 91 -13.74 -5.13 8.49
CA ILE A 91 -12.39 -5.52 8.07
C ILE A 91 -11.37 -4.84 8.98
N LEU A 92 -11.47 -3.52 9.17
CA LEU A 92 -10.62 -2.76 10.10
C LEU A 92 -10.67 -3.34 11.52
N ARG A 93 -11.85 -3.69 12.06
CA ARG A 93 -11.97 -4.31 13.39
C ARG A 93 -11.14 -5.59 13.54
N ARG A 94 -10.87 -6.30 12.45
CA ARG A 94 -10.08 -7.55 12.44
C ARG A 94 -8.61 -7.32 12.09
N LYS A 95 -8.30 -6.31 11.28
CA LYS A 95 -6.97 -6.07 10.71
C LYS A 95 -6.23 -4.88 11.34
N SER A 96 -6.92 -3.96 12.02
CA SER A 96 -6.31 -2.81 12.68
C SER A 96 -5.43 -3.25 13.87
N PRO A 97 -4.27 -2.61 14.09
CA PRO A 97 -3.71 -1.52 13.28
C PRO A 97 -3.20 -2.03 11.91
N SER A 98 -3.50 -1.29 10.84
CA SER A 98 -3.19 -1.69 9.46
C SER A 98 -2.65 -0.53 8.62
N ASN A 99 -2.05 -0.85 7.47
CA ASN A 99 -1.78 0.14 6.42
C ASN A 99 -3.04 0.32 5.57
N PHE A 100 -3.69 1.49 5.68
CA PHE A 100 -4.92 1.81 4.96
C PHE A 100 -4.71 3.00 4.00
N LEU A 101 -4.82 2.74 2.70
CA LEU A 101 -4.80 3.79 1.68
C LEU A 101 -6.23 4.18 1.31
N VAL A 102 -6.49 5.48 1.17
CA VAL A 102 -7.77 6.01 0.71
C VAL A 102 -7.51 6.95 -0.46
N PHE A 103 -8.01 6.60 -1.65
CA PHE A 103 -8.18 7.58 -2.72
C PHE A 103 -9.42 8.40 -2.36
N GLY A 104 -9.20 9.65 -2.00
CA GLY A 104 -10.19 10.62 -1.56
C GLY A 104 -9.84 11.17 -0.20
N LEU A 105 -9.78 12.50 -0.09
CA LEU A 105 -9.77 13.19 1.20
C LEU A 105 -11.12 13.85 1.37
N GLY A 106 -11.83 13.52 2.45
CA GLY A 106 -13.18 13.99 2.63
C GLY A 106 -13.60 14.13 4.07
N ARG A 107 -14.90 14.31 4.22
CA ARG A 107 -15.55 14.55 5.52
C ARG A 107 -15.62 13.29 6.37
N ASP A 108 -15.33 12.13 5.81
CA ASP A 108 -15.25 10.81 6.42
C ASP A 108 -13.81 10.41 6.80
N SER A 109 -12.79 11.17 6.37
CA SER A 109 -11.37 10.86 6.60
C SER A 109 -11.04 10.70 8.08
N LEU A 110 -11.59 11.57 8.94
CA LEU A 110 -11.36 11.50 10.38
C LEU A 110 -11.91 10.19 10.97
N MET A 111 -13.08 9.74 10.50
CA MET A 111 -13.64 8.44 10.85
C MET A 111 -12.72 7.30 10.39
N TRP A 112 -12.25 7.33 9.14
CA TRP A 112 -11.36 6.28 8.62
C TRP A 112 -10.03 6.18 9.37
N ALA A 113 -9.41 7.32 9.70
CA ALA A 113 -8.19 7.35 10.51
C ALA A 113 -8.45 6.77 11.92
N SER A 114 -9.58 7.10 12.54
CA SER A 114 -9.91 6.64 13.90
C SER A 114 -10.36 5.18 13.97
N LEU A 115 -11.04 4.65 12.95
CA LEU A 115 -11.37 3.22 12.84
C LEU A 115 -10.11 2.35 12.65
N ASN A 116 -9.04 2.92 12.09
CA ASN A 116 -7.73 2.31 11.97
C ASN A 116 -6.77 2.75 13.10
N HIS A 117 -7.29 2.90 14.33
CA HIS A 117 -6.49 3.37 15.46
C HIS A 117 -5.20 2.55 15.65
N GLY A 118 -4.06 3.24 15.80
CA GLY A 118 -2.73 2.66 15.91
C GLY A 118 -2.10 2.23 14.58
N GLY A 119 -2.87 2.25 13.48
CA GLY A 119 -2.39 2.01 12.11
C GLY A 119 -1.99 3.30 11.40
N ARG A 120 -1.58 3.16 10.13
CA ARG A 120 -1.31 4.28 9.24
C ARG A 120 -2.43 4.39 8.22
N THR A 121 -3.10 5.54 8.18
CA THR A 121 -4.13 5.84 7.18
C THR A 121 -3.66 7.02 6.35
N VAL A 122 -3.59 6.85 5.02
CA VAL A 122 -3.10 7.87 4.08
C VAL A 122 -4.16 8.19 3.05
N PHE A 123 -4.36 9.48 2.79
CA PHE A 123 -5.37 9.98 1.85
C PHE A 123 -4.72 10.59 0.60
N LEU A 124 -5.23 10.26 -0.58
CA LEU A 124 -4.82 10.82 -1.86
C LEU A 124 -5.92 11.69 -2.44
N GLU A 125 -5.64 12.94 -2.77
CA GLU A 125 -6.65 13.91 -3.18
C GLU A 125 -6.17 14.72 -4.40
N GLU A 126 -7.06 14.98 -5.36
CA GLU A 126 -6.72 15.75 -6.57
C GLU A 126 -6.67 17.27 -6.37
N ASN A 127 -7.32 17.80 -5.34
CA ASN A 127 -7.47 19.24 -5.13
C ASN A 127 -6.62 19.76 -3.96
N GLU A 128 -5.54 20.49 -4.27
CA GLU A 128 -4.62 21.08 -3.28
C GLU A 128 -5.31 22.07 -2.31
N GLY A 129 -6.28 22.84 -2.80
CA GLY A 129 -7.07 23.74 -1.97
C GLY A 129 -7.90 22.98 -0.94
N TRP A 130 -8.54 21.89 -1.38
CA TRP A 130 -9.32 21.01 -0.52
C TRP A 130 -8.45 20.30 0.52
N ILE A 131 -7.25 19.84 0.13
CA ILE A 131 -6.25 19.33 1.08
C ILE A 131 -5.95 20.37 2.17
N SER A 132 -5.71 21.62 1.76
CA SER A 132 -5.39 22.70 2.69
C SER A 132 -6.55 22.99 3.66
N GLU A 133 -7.79 23.01 3.16
CA GLU A 133 -9.00 23.22 3.97
C GLU A 133 -9.23 22.09 5.00
N ILE A 134 -9.06 20.84 4.60
CA ILE A 134 -9.24 19.69 5.50
C ILE A 134 -8.11 19.64 6.54
N LYS A 135 -6.85 19.87 6.13
CA LYS A 135 -5.72 19.86 7.08
C LYS A 135 -5.77 21.03 8.08
N ALA A 136 -6.38 22.15 7.72
CA ALA A 136 -6.62 23.24 8.68
C ALA A 136 -7.59 22.80 9.80
N GLN A 137 -8.55 21.92 9.50
CA GLN A 137 -9.50 21.37 10.47
C GLN A 137 -8.95 20.16 11.22
N PHE A 138 -8.25 19.27 10.52
CA PHE A 138 -7.69 18.02 11.05
C PHE A 138 -6.21 17.89 10.69
N PRO A 139 -5.30 18.58 11.42
CA PRO A 139 -3.87 18.61 11.10
C PRO A 139 -3.17 17.26 11.17
N THR A 140 -3.78 16.28 11.83
CA THR A 140 -3.24 14.93 12.01
C THR A 140 -3.50 14.01 10.82
N LEU A 141 -4.34 14.41 9.85
CA LEU A 141 -4.58 13.59 8.66
C LEU A 141 -3.38 13.64 7.72
N GLU A 142 -2.85 12.47 7.40
CA GLU A 142 -1.78 12.29 6.43
C GLU A 142 -2.37 12.27 5.01
N SER A 143 -2.06 13.28 4.20
CA SER A 143 -2.62 13.38 2.85
C SER A 143 -1.63 13.96 1.84
N TYR A 144 -1.79 13.52 0.59
CA TYR A 144 -0.93 13.90 -0.54
C TYR A 144 -1.76 14.27 -1.76
N LEU A 145 -1.23 15.21 -2.56
CA LEU A 145 -1.77 15.54 -3.87
C LEU A 145 -1.57 14.37 -4.83
N ALA A 146 -2.63 13.93 -5.48
CA ALA A 146 -2.60 12.94 -6.54
C ALA A 146 -3.02 13.57 -7.87
N THR A 147 -2.25 13.32 -8.92
CA THR A 147 -2.57 13.77 -10.28
C THR A 147 -3.19 12.63 -11.08
N TYR A 148 -4.28 12.91 -11.78
CA TYR A 148 -5.00 11.95 -12.60
C TYR A 148 -5.04 12.43 -14.04
N ASP A 149 -4.48 11.64 -14.96
CA ASP A 149 -4.35 12.01 -16.37
C ASP A 149 -5.56 11.56 -17.22
N THR A 150 -6.43 10.71 -16.66
CA THR A 150 -7.61 10.16 -17.33
C THR A 150 -8.85 10.99 -17.02
N LYS A 151 -9.75 11.14 -18.00
CA LYS A 151 -11.05 11.82 -17.84
C LYS A 151 -12.22 10.86 -18.04
N VAL A 152 -13.36 11.14 -17.40
CA VAL A 152 -14.60 10.34 -17.52
C VAL A 152 -15.01 10.10 -18.98
N ARG A 153 -14.92 11.13 -19.84
CA ARG A 153 -15.26 11.03 -21.27
C ARG A 153 -14.43 10.02 -22.06
N HIS A 154 -13.27 9.61 -21.54
CA HIS A 154 -12.38 8.63 -22.16
C HIS A 154 -12.60 7.20 -21.66
N SER A 155 -13.57 6.99 -20.75
CA SER A 155 -13.77 5.71 -20.07
C SER A 155 -14.00 4.53 -21.02
N ASP A 156 -14.85 4.66 -22.03
CA ASP A 156 -15.15 3.57 -22.95
C ASP A 156 -13.94 3.19 -23.83
N ASP A 157 -13.19 4.19 -24.31
CA ASP A 157 -11.95 3.99 -25.08
C ASP A 157 -10.86 3.35 -24.22
N LEU A 158 -10.69 3.84 -22.98
CA LEU A 158 -9.75 3.29 -22.01
C LEU A 158 -10.08 1.85 -21.65
N MET A 159 -11.35 1.52 -21.42
CA MET A 159 -11.80 0.16 -21.17
C MET A 159 -11.49 -0.74 -22.37
N THR A 160 -11.91 -0.33 -23.57
CA THR A 160 -11.74 -1.13 -24.79
C THR A 160 -10.27 -1.41 -25.12
N SER A 161 -9.40 -0.41 -24.93
CA SER A 161 -7.96 -0.55 -25.18
C SER A 161 -7.26 -1.35 -24.09
N ALA A 162 -7.59 -1.13 -22.81
CA ALA A 162 -6.96 -1.82 -21.70
C ALA A 162 -7.27 -3.32 -21.66
N VAL A 163 -8.52 -3.73 -21.92
CA VAL A 163 -8.92 -5.15 -21.94
C VAL A 163 -8.17 -5.95 -23.02
N LYS A 164 -7.82 -5.31 -24.14
CA LYS A 164 -7.08 -5.94 -25.24
C LYS A 164 -5.56 -5.91 -25.05
N SER A 165 -5.08 -5.11 -24.10
CA SER A 165 -3.66 -4.87 -23.89
C SER A 165 -3.09 -5.88 -22.90
N GLU A 166 -2.13 -6.69 -23.36
CA GLU A 166 -1.36 -7.59 -22.47
C GLU A 166 -0.65 -6.79 -21.37
N GLU A 167 -0.22 -5.55 -21.67
CA GLU A 167 0.42 -4.66 -20.69
C GLU A 167 -0.50 -4.30 -19.52
N CYS A 168 -1.81 -4.26 -19.73
CA CYS A 168 -2.76 -3.99 -18.64
C CYS A 168 -3.04 -5.22 -17.77
N SER A 169 -2.66 -6.42 -18.22
CA SER A 169 -2.73 -7.67 -17.45
C SER A 169 -1.40 -8.06 -16.79
N ASN A 170 -0.32 -7.32 -17.08
CA ASN A 170 0.99 -7.54 -16.49
C ASN A 170 1.05 -7.02 -15.04
N VAL A 171 1.36 -7.90 -14.09
CA VAL A 171 1.55 -7.50 -12.69
C VAL A 171 2.98 -7.01 -12.49
N VAL A 172 3.15 -5.69 -12.57
CA VAL A 172 4.42 -4.98 -12.37
C VAL A 172 4.22 -3.80 -11.42
N ASP A 173 5.32 -3.27 -10.88
CA ASP A 173 5.31 -2.00 -10.13
C ASP A 173 4.52 -0.93 -10.93
N PRO A 174 3.51 -0.26 -10.35
CA PRO A 174 2.71 0.73 -11.07
C PRO A 174 3.54 1.81 -11.77
N ARG A 175 4.69 2.19 -11.19
CA ARG A 175 5.63 3.17 -11.78
C ARG A 175 6.24 2.73 -13.11
N LYS A 176 6.25 1.42 -13.38
CA LYS A 176 6.83 0.78 -14.56
C LYS A 176 5.78 0.14 -15.48
N SER A 177 4.50 0.30 -15.15
CA SER A 177 3.42 -0.26 -15.96
C SER A 177 3.29 0.49 -17.28
N GLU A 178 3.24 -0.24 -18.40
CA GLU A 178 2.94 0.36 -19.72
C GLU A 178 1.43 0.56 -19.93
N CYS A 179 0.58 0.05 -19.04
CA CYS A 179 -0.86 0.32 -19.07
C CYS A 179 -1.17 1.78 -18.75
N ASN A 180 -1.98 2.44 -19.60
CA ASN A 180 -2.40 3.83 -19.44
C ASN A 180 -3.31 4.10 -18.23
N LEU A 181 -3.79 3.05 -17.56
CA LEU A 181 -4.58 3.16 -16.32
C LEU A 181 -3.71 3.22 -15.06
N ALA A 182 -2.41 2.94 -15.15
CA ALA A 182 -1.53 3.01 -13.99
C ALA A 182 -1.22 4.46 -13.59
N LEU A 183 -1.45 4.79 -12.33
CA LEU A 183 -0.95 6.03 -11.75
C LEU A 183 0.56 5.87 -11.48
N LYS A 184 1.36 6.74 -12.10
CA LYS A 184 2.83 6.69 -12.07
C LYS A 184 3.46 7.82 -11.26
N SER A 185 2.68 8.84 -10.92
CA SER A 185 3.13 10.11 -10.31
C SER A 185 2.77 10.27 -8.83
N LEU A 186 2.25 9.22 -8.16
CA LEU A 186 2.06 9.25 -6.71
C LEU A 186 3.41 9.39 -5.96
N PRO A 187 3.42 9.89 -4.72
CA PRO A 187 4.62 9.91 -3.89
C PRO A 187 5.24 8.51 -3.74
N ASN A 188 6.59 8.42 -3.74
CA ASN A 188 7.30 7.14 -3.72
C ASN A 188 6.88 6.22 -2.57
N GLU A 189 6.65 6.79 -1.39
CA GLU A 189 6.22 6.03 -0.21
C GLU A 189 4.91 5.27 -0.43
N ILE A 190 4.02 5.77 -1.29
CA ILE A 190 2.75 5.11 -1.59
C ILE A 190 2.97 3.78 -2.32
N TYR A 191 4.00 3.68 -3.16
CA TYR A 191 4.35 2.45 -3.86
C TYR A 191 5.19 1.48 -3.02
N GLU A 192 5.84 1.98 -1.98
CA GLU A 192 6.76 1.20 -1.13
C GLU A 192 6.05 0.48 0.02
N ILE A 193 4.80 0.88 0.32
CA ILE A 193 3.98 0.31 1.38
C ILE A 193 3.14 -0.85 0.84
N GLU A 194 3.13 -1.96 1.56
CA GLU A 194 2.12 -3.00 1.38
C GLU A 194 0.83 -2.60 2.09
N TRP A 195 -0.15 -2.13 1.31
CA TRP A 195 -1.46 -1.74 1.82
C TRP A 195 -2.31 -2.96 2.15
N ASP A 196 -2.82 -3.02 3.38
CA ASP A 196 -3.73 -4.08 3.84
C ASP A 196 -5.15 -3.80 3.37
N LEU A 197 -5.54 -2.53 3.37
CA LEU A 197 -6.80 -2.03 2.87
C LEU A 197 -6.56 -0.88 1.90
N ILE A 198 -7.38 -0.80 0.85
CA ILE A 198 -7.43 0.33 -0.08
C ILE A 198 -8.90 0.72 -0.31
N MET A 199 -9.28 1.95 -0.03
CA MET A 199 -10.58 2.53 -0.39
C MET A 199 -10.42 3.41 -1.62
N VAL A 200 -11.25 3.18 -2.63
CA VAL A 200 -11.34 4.02 -3.83
C VAL A 200 -12.64 4.81 -3.78
N ASP A 201 -12.55 6.02 -3.24
CA ASP A 201 -13.66 6.98 -3.12
C ASP A 201 -13.35 8.34 -3.80
N ALA A 202 -12.31 8.37 -4.63
CA ALA A 202 -11.95 9.49 -5.48
C ALA A 202 -11.12 8.95 -6.66
N PRO A 203 -10.90 9.74 -7.71
CA PRO A 203 -11.32 11.13 -7.91
C PRO A 203 -12.83 11.32 -8.06
N THR A 204 -13.22 12.59 -8.11
CA THR A 204 -14.56 13.15 -8.13
C THR A 204 -15.53 12.54 -9.17
N GLY A 205 -15.10 12.40 -10.43
CA GLY A 205 -15.81 11.65 -11.47
C GLY A 205 -17.26 12.04 -11.80
N TYR A 206 -17.77 13.23 -11.44
CA TYR A 206 -19.19 13.59 -11.65
C TYR A 206 -19.51 14.28 -12.98
N HIS A 207 -18.50 14.61 -13.80
CA HIS A 207 -18.69 15.16 -15.15
C HIS A 207 -17.62 14.67 -16.13
N ASP A 208 -17.89 14.80 -17.42
CA ASP A 208 -17.07 14.28 -18.52
C ASP A 208 -15.60 14.73 -18.49
N GLU A 209 -15.36 15.98 -18.10
CA GLU A 209 -14.00 16.55 -18.00
C GLU A 209 -13.28 16.23 -16.67
N ALA A 210 -13.97 15.60 -15.72
CA ALA A 210 -13.40 15.32 -14.40
C ALA A 210 -12.50 14.10 -14.51
N PRO A 211 -11.49 14.00 -13.63
CA PRO A 211 -10.83 12.74 -13.43
C PRO A 211 -11.83 11.69 -12.91
N GLY A 212 -11.88 10.54 -13.57
CA GLY A 212 -12.72 9.40 -13.19
C GLY A 212 -11.92 8.35 -12.42
N ARG A 213 -12.62 7.45 -11.69
CA ARG A 213 -11.98 6.47 -10.81
C ARG A 213 -11.24 5.33 -11.52
N MET A 214 -11.22 5.30 -12.86
CA MET A 214 -10.55 4.26 -13.67
C MET A 214 -9.13 3.95 -13.20
N SER A 215 -8.28 4.99 -13.14
CA SER A 215 -6.86 4.82 -12.83
C SER A 215 -6.62 4.49 -11.35
N ALA A 216 -7.46 5.02 -10.44
CA ALA A 216 -7.41 4.67 -9.03
C ALA A 216 -7.80 3.20 -8.79
N ILE A 217 -8.89 2.73 -9.42
CA ILE A 217 -9.34 1.33 -9.36
C ILE A 217 -8.25 0.39 -9.89
N TYR A 218 -7.72 0.68 -11.08
CA TYR A 218 -6.67 -0.14 -11.68
C TYR A 218 -5.41 -0.19 -10.80
N THR A 219 -4.95 0.97 -10.33
CA THR A 219 -3.74 1.08 -9.51
C THR A 219 -3.90 0.39 -8.16
N ALA A 220 -5.06 0.50 -7.50
CA ALA A 220 -5.36 -0.22 -6.26
C ALA A 220 -5.25 -1.74 -6.47
N GLY A 221 -5.83 -2.25 -7.56
CA GLY A 221 -5.72 -3.65 -7.95
C GLY A 221 -4.27 -4.07 -8.23
N LEU A 222 -3.50 -3.23 -8.92
CA LEU A 222 -2.11 -3.51 -9.25
C LEU A 222 -1.21 -3.52 -7.99
N MET A 223 -1.41 -2.58 -7.06
CA MET A 223 -0.73 -2.56 -5.76
C MET A 223 -1.01 -3.82 -4.95
N GLY A 224 -2.28 -4.22 -4.82
CA GLY A 224 -2.65 -5.45 -4.10
C GLY A 224 -2.02 -6.72 -4.71
N ARG A 225 -1.96 -6.80 -6.04
CA ARG A 225 -1.31 -7.93 -6.74
C ARG A 225 0.22 -7.93 -6.59
N ASN A 226 0.86 -6.76 -6.48
CA ASN A 226 2.31 -6.60 -6.34
C ASN A 226 2.84 -6.82 -4.92
N ARG A 227 1.96 -6.99 -3.93
CA ARG A 227 2.33 -7.40 -2.58
C ARG A 227 3.19 -8.66 -2.60
N GLU A 228 4.15 -8.81 -1.69
CA GLU A 228 5.00 -10.00 -1.58
C GLU A 228 4.22 -11.24 -1.15
N VAL A 229 3.42 -11.12 -0.09
CA VAL A 229 2.61 -12.22 0.47
C VAL A 229 1.27 -11.69 0.98
N GLY A 230 0.24 -12.53 0.95
CA GLY A 230 -1.07 -12.22 1.53
C GLY A 230 -2.03 -11.60 0.53
N GLU A 231 -2.95 -10.80 1.03
CA GLU A 231 -4.08 -10.26 0.28
C GLU A 231 -4.38 -8.83 0.74
N THR A 232 -4.88 -8.01 -0.17
CA THR A 232 -5.31 -6.63 0.08
C THR A 232 -6.82 -6.55 -0.08
N ASP A 233 -7.52 -5.97 0.91
CA ASP A 233 -8.94 -5.67 0.77
C ASP A 233 -9.10 -4.35 0.03
N VAL A 234 -9.77 -4.38 -1.13
CA VAL A 234 -10.04 -3.19 -1.95
C VAL A 234 -11.53 -2.88 -1.91
N PHE A 235 -11.87 -1.63 -1.60
CA PHE A 235 -13.23 -1.14 -1.57
C PHE A 235 -13.41 -0.10 -2.67
N VAL A 236 -14.50 -0.18 -3.42
CA VAL A 236 -14.83 0.81 -4.45
C VAL A 236 -16.21 1.34 -4.15
N HIS A 237 -16.33 2.65 -3.96
CA HIS A 237 -17.61 3.32 -3.74
C HIS A 237 -18.19 3.86 -5.05
N ASP A 238 -19.45 4.30 -5.03
CA ASP A 238 -20.20 4.78 -6.19
C ASP A 238 -20.32 3.79 -7.36
N VAL A 239 -20.35 2.48 -7.08
CA VAL A 239 -20.47 1.43 -8.13
C VAL A 239 -21.83 1.40 -8.85
N ASN A 240 -22.75 2.32 -8.52
CA ASN A 240 -23.95 2.58 -9.31
C ASN A 240 -23.66 3.44 -10.55
N ARG A 241 -22.46 4.02 -10.66
CA ARG A 241 -21.97 4.74 -11.83
C ARG A 241 -21.27 3.77 -12.79
N VAL A 242 -21.40 4.01 -14.09
CA VAL A 242 -20.94 3.10 -15.15
C VAL A 242 -19.42 2.87 -15.12
N VAL A 243 -18.64 3.90 -14.80
CA VAL A 243 -17.19 3.82 -14.74
C VAL A 243 -16.75 2.88 -13.62
N GLU A 244 -17.18 3.16 -12.40
CA GLU A 244 -16.85 2.41 -11.21
C GLU A 244 -17.35 0.98 -11.32
N ASP A 245 -18.54 0.79 -11.88
CA ASP A 245 -19.11 -0.52 -12.14
C ASP A 245 -18.22 -1.38 -13.05
N LYS A 246 -18.00 -0.92 -14.28
CA LYS A 246 -17.25 -1.67 -15.30
C LYS A 246 -15.78 -1.86 -14.92
N PHE A 247 -15.10 -0.80 -14.47
CA PHE A 247 -13.67 -0.86 -14.17
C PHE A 247 -13.38 -1.71 -12.93
N SER A 248 -14.23 -1.68 -11.90
CA SER A 248 -14.03 -2.54 -10.73
C SER A 248 -14.20 -4.02 -11.09
N MET A 249 -15.24 -4.37 -11.87
CA MET A 249 -15.46 -5.75 -12.27
C MET A 249 -14.37 -6.28 -13.20
N GLU A 250 -13.86 -5.45 -14.10
CA GLU A 250 -12.80 -5.85 -15.04
C GLU A 250 -11.43 -5.96 -14.35
N PHE A 251 -10.99 -4.90 -13.64
CA PHE A 251 -9.59 -4.81 -13.19
C PHE A 251 -9.36 -5.22 -11.74
N LEU A 252 -10.39 -5.20 -10.88
CA LEU A 252 -10.37 -5.89 -9.59
C LEU A 252 -10.89 -7.33 -9.69
N CYS A 253 -11.45 -7.68 -10.85
CA CYS A 253 -12.00 -8.99 -11.21
C CYS A 253 -13.24 -9.38 -10.40
N GLU A 254 -14.34 -9.65 -11.11
CA GLU A 254 -15.60 -10.15 -10.52
C GLU A 254 -15.37 -11.36 -9.59
N GLY A 255 -14.51 -12.31 -9.98
CA GLY A 255 -14.25 -13.49 -9.15
C GLY A 255 -13.54 -13.20 -7.82
N TYR A 256 -12.96 -12.01 -7.63
CA TYR A 256 -12.43 -11.53 -6.35
C TYR A 256 -13.42 -10.67 -5.55
N MET A 257 -14.59 -10.33 -6.10
CA MET A 257 -15.63 -9.58 -5.39
C MET A 257 -16.20 -10.43 -4.25
N ILE A 258 -16.16 -9.92 -3.02
CA ILE A 258 -16.68 -10.59 -1.82
C ILE A 258 -18.15 -10.26 -1.62
N GLN A 259 -18.49 -8.97 -1.68
CA GLN A 259 -19.86 -8.49 -1.48
C GLN A 259 -20.04 -7.08 -2.06
N GLN A 260 -21.31 -6.72 -2.30
CA GLN A 260 -21.75 -5.35 -2.57
C GLN A 260 -22.81 -4.96 -1.54
N GLU A 261 -22.65 -3.80 -0.90
CA GLU A 261 -23.63 -3.20 0.00
C GLU A 261 -23.93 -1.79 -0.50
N GLY A 262 -25.16 -1.53 -0.93
CA GLY A 262 -25.51 -0.27 -1.57
C GLY A 262 -24.60 0.04 -2.76
N ARG A 263 -23.88 1.17 -2.69
CA ARG A 263 -22.93 1.64 -3.71
C ARG A 263 -21.48 1.25 -3.43
N LEU A 264 -21.22 0.46 -2.38
CA LEU A 264 -19.88 0.00 -2.03
C LEU A 264 -19.68 -1.46 -2.45
N ARG A 265 -18.60 -1.75 -3.19
CA ARG A 265 -18.10 -3.11 -3.43
C ARG A 265 -16.85 -3.37 -2.62
N HIS A 266 -16.72 -4.60 -2.14
CA HIS A 266 -15.53 -5.12 -1.47
C HIS A 266 -14.94 -6.27 -2.29
N PHE A 267 -13.65 -6.19 -2.57
CA PHE A 267 -12.84 -7.20 -3.24
C PHE A 267 -11.69 -7.63 -2.32
N THR A 268 -11.25 -8.87 -2.46
CA THR A 268 -10.00 -9.34 -1.84
C THR A 268 -9.01 -9.72 -2.93
N ILE A 269 -7.97 -8.92 -3.09
CA ILE A 269 -6.98 -9.04 -4.16
C ILE A 269 -5.75 -9.80 -3.64
N PRO A 270 -5.46 -10.99 -4.14
CA PRO A 270 -4.41 -11.81 -3.57
C PRO A 270 -3.06 -11.54 -4.26
N SER A 271 -1.96 -11.61 -3.51
CA SER A 271 -0.59 -11.39 -4.03
C SER A 271 -0.25 -12.34 -5.19
N HIS A 272 0.13 -11.80 -6.34
CA HIS A 272 0.60 -12.60 -7.48
C HIS A 272 2.05 -13.05 -7.32
N LYS A 273 2.84 -12.38 -6.46
CA LYS A 273 4.21 -12.81 -6.12
C LYS A 273 4.22 -14.09 -5.29
N ALA A 274 3.22 -14.29 -4.43
CA ALA A 274 3.09 -15.49 -3.61
C ALA A 274 2.82 -16.78 -4.41
N ARG A 275 2.25 -16.68 -5.63
CA ARG A 275 1.97 -17.84 -6.49
C ARG A 275 2.23 -17.51 -7.97
N ARG A 276 3.34 -18.02 -8.49
CA ARG A 276 3.68 -17.91 -9.92
C ARG A 276 2.58 -18.51 -10.81
N GLY A 277 2.33 -17.85 -11.94
CA GLY A 277 1.35 -18.30 -12.93
C GLY A 277 -0.11 -18.10 -12.53
N ARG A 278 -0.40 -17.32 -11.47
CA ARG A 278 -1.78 -16.90 -11.18
C ARG A 278 -2.30 -16.01 -12.33
N PRO A 279 -3.46 -16.32 -12.93
CA PRO A 279 -4.05 -15.46 -13.96
C PRO A 279 -4.47 -14.11 -13.36
N PHE A 280 -4.50 -13.06 -14.18
CA PHE A 280 -4.87 -11.70 -13.74
C PHE A 280 -6.22 -11.65 -13.02
N CYS A 281 -7.22 -12.32 -13.61
CA CYS A 281 -8.50 -12.61 -13.01
C CYS A 281 -8.70 -14.12 -12.82
N PRO A 282 -9.33 -14.54 -11.71
CA PRO A 282 -9.77 -15.92 -11.54
C PRO A 282 -11.00 -16.18 -12.44
N PRO A 283 -11.35 -17.45 -12.67
CA PRO A 283 -12.62 -17.76 -13.31
C PRO A 283 -13.80 -17.16 -12.52
N PRO A 284 -14.92 -16.81 -13.19
CA PRO A 284 -16.12 -16.31 -12.51
C PRO A 284 -16.59 -17.27 -11.43
N LYS A 285 -17.16 -16.74 -10.34
CA LYS A 285 -17.77 -17.58 -9.32
C LYS A 285 -18.95 -18.34 -9.95
N PRO A 286 -19.12 -19.64 -9.68
CA PRO A 286 -20.33 -20.34 -10.11
C PRO A 286 -21.55 -19.64 -9.50
N ASN A 287 -22.57 -19.38 -10.31
CA ASN A 287 -23.80 -18.74 -9.85
C ASN A 287 -24.34 -19.49 -8.63
N SER A 288 -24.42 -18.81 -7.48
CA SER A 288 -25.19 -19.29 -6.34
C SER A 288 -26.65 -19.32 -6.76
N THR A 289 -27.15 -20.53 -7.01
CA THR A 289 -28.55 -20.82 -7.36
C THR A 289 -29.46 -20.57 -6.17
#